data_AF-A0A7G2E0D5-F1
#
_entry.id   AF-A0A7G2E0D5-F1
#
_cell.length_a   1.000
_cell.length_b   1.000
_cell.length_c   1.000
_cell.angle_alpha   90.00
_cell.angle_beta   90.00
_cell.angle_gamma   90.00
#
_symmetry.space_group_name_H-M   'P 1'
#
loop_
_entity.id
_entity.type
_entity.pdbx_description
1 polymer ?
#
loop_
_entity_poly.entity_id
_entity_poly.type
_entity_poly.pdbx_seq_one_letter_code
_entity_poly.pdbx_strand_id
1 'polypeptide(L)'
;MAQKLEAKGGKGGKEWDDGAGHDNVAKVYIRGGLEGIQYIKFDYVKDGQSVEGSIHGVSGSGFTQMFEIDYQNGEHIVSVDGYFDKSGVMQALEFKTNRKTSEVIGYPKSNTKFSLGGVNGKMINGFHGSAGKALNSIGAYLTKVPPTKSELVGGWGGDYWDDGPNYDGVRKVYVTYMNTCIRSINIDYEKDGQVVTSSHGNKEGETEEVLSSYNS
;
A
#
# COMPACT_ATOMS: atom_id res chain seq x y z
N MET A 1 7.68 -1.76 9.80
CA MET A 1 7.88 -0.29 9.77
C MET A 1 7.78 0.19 8.32
N ALA A 2 7.17 1.37 8.11
CA ALA A 2 7.06 1.95 6.77
C ALA A 2 8.40 2.53 6.31
N GLN A 3 8.71 2.39 5.02
CA GLN A 3 9.87 2.96 4.36
C GLN A 3 9.52 4.35 3.82
N LYS A 4 10.21 5.39 4.30
CA LYS A 4 10.09 6.75 3.75
C LYS A 4 10.88 6.86 2.45
N LEU A 5 10.23 7.27 1.37
CA LEU A 5 10.89 7.64 0.11
C LEU A 5 11.16 9.14 0.09
N GLU A 6 12.33 9.52 -0.40
CA GLU A 6 12.69 10.93 -0.59
C GLU A 6 11.71 11.66 -1.51
N ALA A 7 11.39 12.90 -1.17
CA ALA A 7 10.51 13.73 -1.98
C ALA A 7 11.15 14.08 -3.34
N LYS A 8 10.34 14.11 -4.38
CA LYS A 8 10.72 14.49 -5.75
C LYS A 8 10.12 15.85 -6.08
N GLY A 9 10.91 16.71 -6.72
CA GLY A 9 10.52 18.07 -7.07
C GLY A 9 11.53 19.13 -6.64
N GLY A 10 11.05 20.36 -6.50
CA GLY A 10 11.82 21.51 -6.05
C GLY A 10 11.93 21.63 -4.53
N LYS A 11 12.80 22.55 -4.08
CA LYS A 11 13.04 22.85 -2.65
C LYS A 11 12.19 23.99 -2.10
N GLY A 12 11.17 24.41 -2.84
CA GLY A 12 10.28 25.52 -2.45
C GLY A 12 9.17 25.08 -1.51
N GLY A 13 8.46 26.05 -0.94
CA GLY A 13 7.29 25.81 -0.11
C GLY A 13 7.60 25.44 1.34
N LYS A 14 6.55 25.31 2.15
CA LYS A 14 6.62 24.78 3.51
C LYS A 14 6.48 23.27 3.46
N GLU A 15 7.33 22.57 4.21
CA GLU A 15 7.26 21.11 4.35
C GLU A 15 5.99 20.68 5.08
N TRP A 16 5.48 19.51 4.69
CA TRP A 16 4.34 18.84 5.27
C TRP A 16 4.57 17.32 5.27
N ASP A 17 3.96 16.64 6.23
CA ASP A 17 4.12 15.20 6.42
C ASP A 17 2.84 14.64 7.05
N ASP A 18 2.09 13.84 6.30
CA ASP A 18 0.84 13.22 6.80
C ASP A 18 1.12 11.94 7.60
N GLY A 19 2.39 11.51 7.68
CA GLY A 19 2.82 10.31 8.38
C GLY A 19 2.55 9.01 7.64
N ALA A 20 2.97 7.91 8.26
CA ALA A 20 2.93 6.55 7.69
C ALA A 20 2.04 5.58 8.48
N GLY A 21 1.21 6.11 9.38
CA GLY A 21 0.38 5.34 10.33
C GLY A 21 -1.03 5.05 9.82
N HIS A 22 -1.25 5.13 8.51
CA HIS A 22 -2.55 4.87 7.88
C HIS A 22 -2.58 3.47 7.29
N ASP A 23 -3.76 2.88 7.23
CA ASP A 23 -3.99 1.55 6.66
C ASP A 23 -3.96 1.61 5.12
N ASN A 24 -4.53 2.67 4.55
CA ASN A 24 -4.63 2.89 3.11
C ASN A 24 -4.91 4.38 2.81
N VAL A 25 -5.00 4.72 1.53
CA VAL A 25 -5.50 6.01 1.02
C VAL A 25 -6.89 5.76 0.46
N ALA A 26 -7.87 6.53 0.89
CA ALA A 26 -9.25 6.42 0.42
C ALA A 26 -9.49 7.29 -0.83
N LYS A 27 -9.02 8.54 -0.81
CA LYS A 27 -9.23 9.50 -1.89
C LYS A 27 -8.04 10.41 -2.08
N VAL A 28 -7.78 10.77 -3.33
CA VAL A 28 -6.81 11.80 -3.71
C VAL A 28 -7.56 12.97 -4.33
N TYR A 29 -7.25 14.18 -3.89
CA TYR A 29 -7.79 15.42 -4.43
C TYR A 29 -6.65 16.26 -5.00
N ILE A 30 -6.77 16.65 -6.25
CA ILE A 30 -5.76 17.45 -6.94
C ILE A 30 -6.43 18.63 -7.60
N ARG A 31 -5.88 19.83 -7.36
CA ARG A 31 -6.28 21.03 -8.08
C ARG A 31 -5.14 21.55 -8.93
N GLY A 32 -5.37 21.56 -10.24
CA GLY A 32 -4.52 22.29 -11.18
C GLY A 32 -4.86 23.78 -11.20
N GLY A 33 -3.87 24.60 -11.56
CA GLY A 33 -4.00 26.01 -11.89
C GLY A 33 -3.02 26.38 -13.00
N LEU A 34 -2.99 27.66 -13.37
CA LEU A 34 -2.20 28.14 -14.51
C LEU A 34 -0.68 27.87 -14.39
N GLU A 35 -0.16 27.78 -13.16
CA GLU A 35 1.26 27.60 -12.87
C GLU A 35 1.63 26.15 -12.49
N GLY A 36 0.68 25.21 -12.55
CA GLY A 36 0.86 23.82 -12.16
C GLY A 36 -0.14 23.36 -11.09
N ILE A 37 0.23 22.36 -10.31
CA ILE A 37 -0.62 21.82 -9.23
C ILE A 37 -0.62 22.81 -8.05
N GLN A 38 -1.79 23.36 -7.73
CA GLN A 38 -1.95 24.37 -6.67
C GLN A 38 -2.06 23.75 -5.28
N TYR A 39 -2.80 22.65 -5.15
CA TYR A 39 -2.84 21.89 -3.91
C TYR A 39 -3.10 20.40 -4.18
N ILE A 40 -2.70 19.60 -3.19
CA ILE A 40 -3.05 18.19 -3.07
C ILE A 40 -3.61 17.92 -1.67
N LYS A 41 -4.55 16.98 -1.58
CA LYS A 41 -5.11 16.48 -0.31
C LYS A 41 -5.35 14.98 -0.46
N PHE A 42 -5.18 14.26 0.65
CA PHE A 42 -5.44 12.84 0.75
C PHE A 42 -6.44 12.61 1.87
N ASP A 43 -7.50 11.86 1.61
CA ASP A 43 -8.26 11.23 2.69
C ASP A 43 -7.69 9.83 2.88
N TYR A 44 -7.40 9.49 4.12
CA TYR A 44 -6.74 8.25 4.50
C TYR A 44 -7.73 7.25 5.10
N VAL A 45 -7.32 6.00 5.24
CA VAL A 45 -8.03 4.99 6.01
C VAL A 45 -7.26 4.74 7.29
N LYS A 46 -7.95 4.79 8.42
CA LYS A 46 -7.39 4.46 9.72
C LYS A 46 -8.41 3.68 10.54
N ASP A 47 -7.99 2.55 11.08
CA ASP A 47 -8.85 1.60 11.79
C ASP A 47 -10.07 1.20 10.94
N GLY A 48 -9.85 1.04 9.62
CA GLY A 48 -10.88 0.72 8.64
C GLY A 48 -11.86 1.84 8.30
N GLN A 49 -11.68 3.06 8.84
CA GLN A 49 -12.56 4.21 8.59
C GLN A 49 -11.85 5.30 7.77
N SER A 50 -12.60 5.97 6.89
CA SER A 50 -12.08 7.12 6.14
C SER A 50 -11.89 8.32 7.07
N VAL A 51 -10.70 8.92 7.05
CA VAL A 51 -10.35 10.12 7.81
C VAL A 51 -9.92 11.21 6.83
N GLU A 52 -10.50 12.40 7.00
CA GLU A 52 -10.19 13.56 6.17
C GLU A 52 -8.76 14.06 6.44
N GLY A 53 -7.97 14.28 5.39
CA GLY A 53 -6.62 14.84 5.53
C GLY A 53 -6.54 16.36 5.32
N SER A 54 -5.33 16.88 5.46
CA SER A 54 -5.06 18.32 5.29
C SER A 54 -4.85 18.70 3.83
N ILE A 55 -5.18 19.94 3.49
CA ILE A 55 -4.85 20.53 2.18
C ILE A 55 -3.41 21.03 2.21
N HIS A 56 -2.60 20.58 1.25
CA HIS A 56 -1.21 21.00 1.07
C HIS A 56 -1.08 21.88 -0.17
N GLY A 57 -0.87 23.18 0.03
CA GLY A 57 -0.85 24.20 -1.02
C GLY A 57 -1.92 25.26 -0.81
N VAL A 58 -2.44 25.85 -1.89
CA VAL A 58 -3.43 26.94 -1.81
C VAL A 58 -4.82 26.46 -2.20
N SER A 59 -5.77 26.55 -1.26
CA SER A 59 -7.19 26.38 -1.51
C SER A 59 -7.82 27.66 -2.06
N GLY A 60 -8.86 27.53 -2.88
CA GLY A 60 -9.56 28.65 -3.52
C GLY A 60 -10.54 28.18 -4.60
N SER A 61 -11.21 29.13 -5.28
CA SER A 61 -12.21 28.81 -6.31
C SER A 61 -11.59 28.16 -7.55
N GLY A 62 -12.09 27.00 -7.96
CA GLY A 62 -11.65 26.31 -9.17
C GLY A 62 -12.06 24.84 -9.18
N PHE A 63 -11.60 24.10 -10.19
CA PHE A 63 -11.92 22.69 -10.34
C PHE A 63 -10.91 21.83 -9.57
N THR A 64 -11.43 20.94 -8.73
CA THR A 64 -10.65 19.89 -8.06
C THR A 64 -11.06 18.56 -8.68
N GLN A 65 -10.09 17.79 -9.14
CA GLN A 65 -10.33 16.42 -9.58
C GLN A 65 -10.07 15.47 -8.40
N MET A 66 -10.97 14.50 -8.25
CA MET A 66 -10.93 13.51 -7.19
C MET A 66 -10.72 12.13 -7.81
N PHE A 67 -9.84 11.34 -7.20
CA PHE A 67 -9.60 9.95 -7.55
C PHE A 67 -9.86 9.06 -6.33
N GLU A 68 -10.84 8.17 -6.43
CA GLU A 68 -11.28 7.28 -5.36
C GLU A 68 -10.65 5.89 -5.47
N ILE A 69 -10.24 5.37 -4.31
CA ILE A 69 -9.63 4.06 -4.14
C ILE A 69 -10.63 3.15 -3.44
N ASP A 70 -10.93 2.02 -4.06
CA ASP A 70 -11.81 0.97 -3.51
C ASP A 70 -11.06 0.11 -2.47
N TYR A 71 -10.65 0.75 -1.37
CA TYR A 71 -9.84 0.13 -0.32
C TYR A 71 -10.54 -1.04 0.37
N GLN A 72 -11.87 -1.06 0.37
CA GLN A 72 -12.68 -2.14 0.94
C GLN A 72 -12.53 -3.45 0.17
N ASN A 73 -12.21 -3.38 -1.12
CA ASN A 73 -11.94 -4.54 -1.96
C ASN A 73 -10.43 -4.69 -2.29
N GLY A 74 -9.57 -4.19 -1.39
CA GLY A 74 -8.11 -4.35 -1.49
C GLY A 74 -7.45 -3.51 -2.58
N GLU A 75 -8.13 -2.51 -3.14
CA GLU A 75 -7.46 -1.51 -3.99
C GLU A 75 -6.54 -0.64 -3.14
N HIS A 76 -5.32 -0.41 -3.61
CA HIS A 76 -4.34 0.43 -2.94
C HIS A 76 -3.40 1.08 -3.95
N ILE A 77 -2.86 2.24 -3.59
CA ILE A 77 -1.90 2.96 -4.44
C ILE A 77 -0.57 2.21 -4.40
N VAL A 78 -0.02 1.90 -5.57
CA VAL A 78 1.26 1.20 -5.74
C VAL A 78 2.35 2.18 -6.14
N SER A 79 2.02 3.15 -7.00
CA SER A 79 2.97 4.16 -7.47
C SER A 79 2.29 5.45 -7.90
N VAL A 80 3.11 6.49 -8.02
CA VAL A 80 2.74 7.79 -8.56
C VAL A 80 3.76 8.17 -9.61
N ASP A 81 3.30 8.46 -10.82
CA ASP A 81 4.09 9.15 -11.81
C ASP A 81 3.82 10.65 -11.69
N GLY A 82 4.88 11.45 -11.78
CA GLY A 82 4.75 12.90 -11.66
C GLY A 82 5.68 13.64 -12.61
N TYR A 83 5.38 14.92 -12.78
CA TYR A 83 6.07 15.80 -13.70
C TYR A 83 6.29 17.15 -13.03
N PHE A 84 7.51 17.68 -13.09
CA PHE A 84 7.83 19.01 -12.59
C PHE A 84 8.61 19.83 -13.61
N ASP A 85 8.44 21.15 -13.57
CA ASP A 85 9.13 22.06 -14.47
C ASP A 85 10.57 22.37 -14.00
N LYS A 86 11.28 23.21 -14.76
CA LYS A 86 12.66 23.61 -14.42
C LYS A 86 12.80 24.38 -13.10
N SER A 87 11.72 24.99 -12.61
CA SER A 87 11.68 25.65 -11.30
C SER A 87 11.44 24.66 -10.15
N GLY A 88 11.05 23.43 -10.47
CA GLY A 88 10.73 22.39 -9.52
C GLY A 88 9.29 22.45 -9.01
N VAL A 89 8.37 23.15 -9.69
CA VAL A 89 6.94 23.12 -9.36
C VAL A 89 6.31 21.90 -10.02
N MET A 90 5.42 21.21 -9.28
CA MET A 90 4.67 20.08 -9.81
C MET A 90 3.68 20.54 -10.88
N GLN A 91 3.78 19.92 -12.05
CA GLN A 91 2.97 20.25 -13.21
C GLN A 91 1.90 19.20 -13.49
N ALA A 92 2.19 17.92 -13.22
CA ALA A 92 1.19 16.86 -13.35
C ALA A 92 1.45 15.68 -12.43
N LEU A 93 0.39 14.96 -12.09
CA LEU A 93 0.43 13.71 -11.32
C LEU A 93 -0.51 12.67 -11.93
N GLU A 94 -0.10 11.41 -11.85
CA GLU A 94 -0.87 10.23 -12.26
C GLU A 94 -0.70 9.15 -11.18
N PHE A 95 -1.82 8.69 -10.63
CA PHE A 95 -1.84 7.71 -9.55
C PHE A 95 -2.12 6.32 -10.11
N LYS A 96 -1.34 5.33 -9.69
CA LYS A 96 -1.48 3.94 -10.13
C LYS A 96 -1.79 3.06 -8.93
N THR A 97 -2.89 2.34 -9.01
CA THR A 97 -3.27 1.31 -8.04
C THR A 97 -2.90 -0.06 -8.57
N ASN A 98 -3.06 -1.09 -7.73
CA ASN A 98 -3.00 -2.48 -8.14
C ASN A 98 -4.12 -2.89 -9.12
N ARG A 99 -5.11 -2.03 -9.40
CA ARG A 99 -6.28 -2.34 -10.23
C ARG A 99 -6.46 -1.41 -11.42
N LYS A 100 -6.13 -0.11 -11.28
CA LYS A 100 -6.37 0.91 -12.30
C LYS A 100 -5.34 2.04 -12.22
N THR A 101 -5.32 2.86 -13.26
CA THR A 101 -4.54 4.09 -13.32
C THR A 101 -5.51 5.27 -13.42
N SER A 102 -5.24 6.35 -12.68
CA SER A 102 -6.00 7.59 -12.79
C SER A 102 -5.76 8.26 -14.15
N GLU A 103 -6.58 9.23 -14.51
CA GLU A 103 -6.16 10.19 -15.55
C GLU A 103 -4.95 11.00 -15.06
N VAL A 104 -4.17 11.51 -16.02
CA VAL A 104 -3.09 12.46 -15.72
C VAL A 104 -3.72 13.82 -15.43
N ILE A 105 -3.49 14.34 -14.23
CA ILE A 105 -4.02 15.62 -13.80
C ILE A 105 -2.92 16.67 -13.94
N GLY A 106 -3.10 17.65 -14.84
CA GLY A 106 -2.17 18.76 -15.05
C GLY A 106 -1.51 18.78 -16.43
N TYR A 107 -0.28 19.30 -16.52
CA TYR A 107 0.45 19.56 -17.77
C TYR A 107 1.73 18.71 -17.88
N PRO A 108 1.68 17.46 -18.39
CA PRO A 108 2.86 16.58 -18.41
C PRO A 108 3.91 16.94 -19.48
N LYS A 109 3.54 17.70 -20.52
CA LYS A 109 4.41 17.98 -21.68
C LYS A 109 5.57 18.91 -21.30
N SER A 110 6.75 18.66 -21.87
CA SER A 110 7.96 19.48 -21.71
C SER A 110 8.47 19.63 -20.26
N ASN A 111 8.12 18.69 -19.39
CA ASN A 111 8.50 18.65 -17.97
C ASN A 111 9.35 17.42 -17.63
N THR A 112 10.06 17.48 -16.49
CA THR A 112 10.86 16.36 -16.00
C THR A 112 9.97 15.33 -15.32
N LYS A 113 9.94 14.10 -15.86
CA LYS A 113 9.18 12.98 -15.31
C LYS A 113 9.92 12.33 -14.13
N PHE A 114 9.19 11.89 -13.13
CA PHE A 114 9.64 11.01 -12.07
C PHE A 114 8.59 9.95 -11.73
N SER A 115 8.99 8.95 -10.96
CA SER A 115 8.09 7.96 -10.36
C SER A 115 8.42 7.77 -8.89
N LEU A 116 7.41 7.51 -8.08
CA LEU A 116 7.47 7.16 -6.67
C LEU A 116 6.74 5.85 -6.42
N GLY A 117 7.25 5.02 -5.51
CA GLY A 117 6.69 3.69 -5.26
C GLY A 117 7.09 2.67 -6.32
N GLY A 118 6.18 1.73 -6.62
CA GLY A 118 6.42 0.66 -7.60
C GLY A 118 7.32 -0.47 -7.08
N VAL A 119 7.39 -0.64 -5.76
CA VAL A 119 8.17 -1.72 -5.14
C VAL A 119 7.26 -2.94 -4.96
N ASN A 120 7.68 -4.09 -5.49
CA ASN A 120 6.91 -5.33 -5.39
C ASN A 120 6.51 -5.66 -3.94
N GLY A 121 5.24 -6.01 -3.75
CA GLY A 121 4.67 -6.35 -2.43
C GLY A 121 4.48 -5.17 -1.48
N LYS A 122 4.69 -3.93 -1.94
CA LYS A 122 4.47 -2.72 -1.14
C LYS A 122 3.40 -1.82 -1.73
N MET A 123 2.73 -1.10 -0.85
CA MET A 123 1.77 -0.05 -1.17
C MET A 123 2.20 1.27 -0.55
N ILE A 124 1.66 2.37 -1.10
CA ILE A 124 1.79 3.71 -0.51
C ILE A 124 0.68 3.89 0.54
N ASN A 125 1.06 4.17 1.78
CA ASN A 125 0.12 4.40 2.88
C ASN A 125 0.26 5.77 3.54
N GLY A 126 0.97 6.70 2.90
CA GLY A 126 1.18 8.04 3.43
C GLY A 126 1.99 8.90 2.48
N PHE A 127 1.84 10.21 2.58
CA PHE A 127 2.57 11.17 1.76
C PHE A 127 3.22 12.25 2.62
N HIS A 128 4.30 12.82 2.09
CA HIS A 128 4.96 14.01 2.61
C HIS A 128 5.44 14.86 1.44
N GLY A 129 5.90 16.09 1.70
CA GLY A 129 6.42 16.94 0.64
C GLY A 129 6.53 18.38 1.06
N SER A 130 6.47 19.28 0.09
CA SER A 130 6.49 20.72 0.34
C SER A 130 5.55 21.47 -0.60
N ALA A 131 4.89 22.50 -0.07
CA ALA A 131 3.97 23.32 -0.84
C ALA A 131 3.99 24.78 -0.38
N GLY A 132 3.91 25.69 -1.35
CA GLY A 132 3.71 27.12 -1.13
C GLY A 132 2.45 27.58 -1.88
N LYS A 133 2.62 28.48 -2.85
CA LYS A 133 1.55 28.85 -3.80
C LYS A 133 1.18 27.72 -4.76
N ALA A 134 2.08 26.77 -4.93
CA ALA A 134 1.92 25.54 -5.70
C ALA A 134 2.60 24.38 -4.94
N LEU A 135 2.30 23.16 -5.37
CA LEU A 135 2.97 21.96 -4.89
C LEU A 135 4.39 21.92 -5.44
N ASN A 136 5.39 21.87 -4.56
CA ASN A 136 6.80 21.92 -4.94
C ASN A 136 7.44 20.54 -4.93
N SER A 137 7.09 19.70 -3.97
CA SER A 137 7.60 18.34 -3.90
C SER A 137 6.57 17.38 -3.32
N ILE A 138 6.72 16.10 -3.67
CA ILE A 138 5.94 15.00 -3.12
C ILE A 138 6.86 13.80 -2.88
N GLY A 139 6.70 13.16 -1.74
CA GLY A 139 7.30 11.90 -1.33
C GLY A 139 6.24 10.99 -0.74
N ALA A 140 6.60 9.74 -0.50
CA ALA A 140 5.65 8.71 -0.09
C ALA A 140 6.23 7.81 1.00
N TYR A 141 5.34 7.23 1.79
CA TYR A 141 5.64 6.14 2.71
C TYR A 141 5.18 4.83 2.10
N LEU A 142 6.06 3.83 2.10
CA LEU A 142 5.76 2.48 1.64
C LEU A 142 5.60 1.52 2.82
N THR A 143 4.57 0.69 2.79
CA THR A 143 4.39 -0.43 3.72
C THR A 143 4.14 -1.73 2.97
N LYS A 144 4.30 -2.88 3.62
CA LYS A 144 3.89 -4.17 3.06
C LYS A 144 2.37 -4.14 2.87
N VAL A 145 1.88 -4.68 1.75
CA VAL A 145 0.43 -4.85 1.55
C VAL A 145 -0.10 -5.78 2.65
N PRO A 146 -1.12 -5.38 3.44
CA PRO A 146 -1.75 -6.28 4.39
C PRO A 146 -2.33 -7.50 3.66
N PRO A 147 -2.12 -8.72 4.16
CA PRO A 147 -2.70 -9.89 3.52
C PRO A 147 -4.22 -9.87 3.69
N THR A 148 -4.92 -10.22 2.61
CA THR A 148 -6.37 -10.41 2.64
C THR A 148 -6.68 -11.76 3.26
N LYS A 149 -7.45 -11.77 4.35
CA LYS A 149 -7.94 -13.01 4.95
C LYS A 149 -9.07 -13.58 4.11
N SER A 150 -8.90 -14.80 3.61
CA SER A 150 -9.98 -15.52 2.92
C SER A 150 -11.06 -15.96 3.91
N GLU A 151 -12.29 -16.13 3.43
CA GLU A 151 -13.33 -16.83 4.18
C GLU A 151 -12.92 -18.29 4.46
N LEU A 152 -13.37 -18.81 5.60
CA LEU A 152 -13.14 -20.21 5.98
C LEU A 152 -14.03 -21.14 5.15
N VAL A 153 -13.46 -22.26 4.70
CA VAL A 153 -14.19 -23.34 4.03
C VAL A 153 -14.09 -24.60 4.89
N GLY A 154 -15.22 -25.22 5.23
CA GLY A 154 -15.26 -26.42 6.06
C GLY A 154 -16.57 -26.61 6.82
N GLY A 155 -16.51 -27.46 7.85
CA GLY A 155 -17.66 -27.76 8.73
C GLY A 155 -17.74 -26.87 9.96
N TRP A 156 -18.79 -27.09 10.76
CA TRP A 156 -19.01 -26.40 12.04
C TRP A 156 -18.36 -27.19 13.18
N GLY A 157 -17.27 -26.69 13.77
CA GLY A 157 -16.58 -27.30 14.91
C GLY A 157 -15.07 -27.08 14.91
N GLY A 158 -14.40 -27.43 16.02
CA GLY A 158 -12.95 -27.28 16.21
C GLY A 158 -12.53 -25.99 16.91
N ASP A 159 -11.28 -25.94 17.35
CA ASP A 159 -10.69 -24.75 17.96
C ASP A 159 -10.32 -23.72 16.88
N TYR A 160 -10.70 -22.48 17.11
CA TYR A 160 -10.33 -21.38 16.21
C TYR A 160 -8.84 -21.06 16.35
N TRP A 161 -8.17 -20.93 15.20
CA TRP A 161 -6.77 -20.51 15.14
C TRP A 161 -6.55 -19.53 13.98
N ASP A 162 -5.59 -18.63 14.17
CA ASP A 162 -5.08 -17.69 13.17
C ASP A 162 -3.62 -17.41 13.52
N ASP A 163 -2.70 -17.92 12.72
CA ASP A 163 -1.26 -17.71 12.93
C ASP A 163 -0.86 -16.24 12.69
N GLY A 164 -1.73 -15.46 12.05
CA GLY A 164 -1.51 -14.07 11.72
C GLY A 164 -0.53 -13.87 10.56
N PRO A 165 -0.38 -12.61 10.11
CA PRO A 165 0.39 -12.28 8.91
C PRO A 165 1.88 -12.00 9.16
N ASN A 166 2.34 -12.14 10.41
CA ASN A 166 3.62 -11.62 10.87
C ASN A 166 4.77 -12.62 10.65
N TYR A 167 4.86 -13.15 9.44
CA TYR A 167 5.91 -14.04 8.96
C TYR A 167 6.47 -13.50 7.64
N ASP A 168 7.74 -13.79 7.36
CA ASP A 168 8.41 -13.36 6.13
C ASP A 168 8.11 -14.28 4.95
N GLY A 169 7.70 -15.51 5.22
CA GLY A 169 7.24 -16.46 4.21
C GLY A 169 6.80 -17.80 4.80
N VAL A 170 6.22 -18.64 3.95
CA VAL A 170 5.95 -20.05 4.25
C VAL A 170 7.08 -20.87 3.61
N ARG A 171 7.83 -21.63 4.42
CA ARG A 171 8.92 -22.51 3.96
C ARG A 171 8.39 -23.89 3.58
N LYS A 172 7.62 -24.50 4.48
CA LYS A 172 7.08 -25.83 4.30
C LYS A 172 5.68 -25.97 4.87
N VAL A 173 4.89 -26.84 4.25
CA VAL A 173 3.57 -27.25 4.75
C VAL A 173 3.53 -28.76 4.82
N TYR A 174 3.12 -29.26 5.98
CA TYR A 174 2.91 -30.67 6.24
C TYR A 174 1.43 -30.92 6.55
N VAL A 175 0.89 -31.98 5.98
CA VAL A 175 -0.48 -32.41 6.24
C VAL A 175 -0.43 -33.80 6.84
N THR A 176 -1.06 -33.98 7.99
CA THR A 176 -1.31 -35.31 8.57
C THR A 176 -2.73 -35.74 8.21
N TYR A 177 -2.90 -36.95 7.71
CA TYR A 177 -4.21 -37.48 7.33
C TYR A 177 -4.38 -38.95 7.73
N MET A 178 -5.64 -39.38 7.73
CA MET A 178 -6.05 -40.78 7.72
C MET A 178 -6.87 -41.03 6.45
N ASN A 179 -7.26 -42.28 6.19
CA ASN A 179 -7.99 -42.68 4.98
C ASN A 179 -9.16 -41.77 4.56
N THR A 180 -9.83 -41.12 5.51
CA THR A 180 -11.05 -40.35 5.24
C THR A 180 -10.97 -38.86 5.59
N CYS A 181 -9.89 -38.39 6.21
CA CYS A 181 -9.83 -37.00 6.68
C CYS A 181 -8.41 -36.47 6.90
N ILE A 182 -8.27 -35.14 6.75
CA ILE A 182 -7.11 -34.40 7.24
C ILE A 182 -7.25 -34.25 8.76
N ARG A 183 -6.18 -34.59 9.47
CA ARG A 183 -6.10 -34.62 10.93
C ARG A 183 -5.35 -33.43 11.50
N SER A 184 -4.27 -32.99 10.83
CA SER A 184 -3.56 -31.78 11.19
C SER A 184 -2.92 -31.10 9.99
N ILE A 185 -2.63 -29.82 10.15
CA ILE A 185 -1.74 -29.05 9.30
C ILE A 185 -0.60 -28.49 10.16
N ASN A 186 0.62 -28.55 9.65
CA ASN A 186 1.79 -27.97 10.28
C ASN A 186 2.49 -27.09 9.26
N ILE A 187 2.85 -25.87 9.64
CA ILE A 187 3.41 -24.88 8.73
C ILE A 187 4.71 -24.38 9.34
N ASP A 188 5.80 -24.52 8.58
CA ASP A 188 7.08 -23.93 8.90
C ASP A 188 7.15 -22.56 8.23
N TYR A 189 7.08 -21.52 9.05
CA TYR A 189 7.23 -20.15 8.62
C TYR A 189 8.69 -19.70 8.73
N GLU A 190 9.07 -18.77 7.86
CA GLU A 190 10.28 -17.96 8.05
C GLU A 190 9.94 -16.70 8.82
N LYS A 191 10.72 -16.39 9.85
CA LYS A 191 10.60 -15.16 10.62
C LYS A 191 11.96 -14.70 11.11
N ASP A 192 12.40 -13.52 10.68
CA ASP A 192 13.68 -12.93 11.08
C ASP A 192 14.87 -13.89 10.83
N GLY A 193 14.81 -14.64 9.72
CA GLY A 193 15.82 -15.64 9.31
C GLY A 193 15.77 -16.97 10.09
N GLN A 194 14.79 -17.16 10.98
CA GLN A 194 14.57 -18.41 11.71
C GLN A 194 13.33 -19.16 11.21
N VAL A 195 13.28 -20.45 11.52
CA VAL A 195 12.09 -21.28 11.27
C VAL A 195 11.20 -21.31 12.50
N VAL A 196 9.94 -20.96 12.33
CA VAL A 196 8.90 -21.03 13.36
C VAL A 196 7.80 -21.97 12.89
N THR A 197 7.58 -23.06 13.61
CA THR A 197 6.56 -24.05 13.27
C THR A 197 5.25 -23.77 14.01
N SER A 198 4.14 -23.70 13.28
CA SER A 198 2.79 -23.74 13.85
C SER A 198 2.12 -25.07 13.52
N SER A 199 1.32 -25.60 14.45
CA SER A 199 0.69 -26.92 14.36
C SER A 199 -0.76 -26.85 14.81
N HIS A 200 -1.69 -27.27 13.96
CA HIS A 200 -3.12 -27.23 14.24
C HIS A 200 -3.78 -28.58 13.97
N GLY A 201 -4.48 -29.12 14.96
CA GLY A 201 -5.15 -30.43 14.88
C GLY A 201 -4.37 -31.57 15.57
N ASN A 202 -4.68 -32.80 15.19
CA ASN A 202 -4.11 -34.00 15.81
C ASN A 202 -3.06 -34.66 14.89
N LYS A 203 -1.90 -35.00 15.47
CA LYS A 203 -0.74 -35.59 14.75
C LYS A 203 -0.82 -37.11 14.56
N GLU A 204 -1.96 -37.73 14.88
CA GLU A 204 -2.21 -39.15 14.65
C GLU A 204 -2.59 -39.39 13.17
N GLY A 205 -1.75 -40.16 12.46
CA GLY A 205 -1.94 -40.51 11.06
C GLY A 205 -0.63 -40.51 10.26
N GLU A 206 -0.74 -40.62 8.94
CA GLU A 206 0.38 -40.46 8.01
C GLU A 206 0.61 -38.97 7.76
N THR A 207 1.87 -38.54 7.69
CA THR A 207 2.23 -37.12 7.46
C THR A 207 3.06 -36.98 6.21
N GLU A 208 2.66 -36.05 5.34
CA GLU A 208 3.35 -35.74 4.10
C GLU A 208 3.70 -34.25 4.00
N GLU A 209 4.84 -33.94 3.39
CA GLU A 209 5.22 -32.58 2.99
C GLU A 209 4.52 -32.24 1.67
N VAL A 210 3.60 -31.29 1.68
CA VAL A 210 2.77 -30.94 0.51
C VAL A 210 3.24 -29.65 -0.19
N LEU A 211 4.07 -28.86 0.47
CA LEU A 211 4.70 -27.67 -0.11
C LEU A 211 6.11 -27.52 0.46
N SER A 212 7.06 -27.27 -0.43
CA SER A 212 8.42 -26.83 -0.09
C SER A 212 8.75 -25.63 -0.99
N SER A 213 8.92 -24.44 -0.41
CA SER A 213 9.41 -23.28 -1.14
C SER A 213 10.94 -23.24 -1.07
N TYR A 214 11.58 -24.19 -1.75
CA TYR A 214 12.98 -24.02 -2.15
C TYR A 214 12.98 -23.34 -3.52
N ASN A 215 13.32 -22.06 -3.54
CA ASN A 215 13.89 -21.42 -4.71
C ASN A 215 15.13 -20.62 -4.28
N SER A 216 16.23 -20.97 -4.93
CA SER A 216 17.57 -20.39 -4.92
C SER A 216 17.61 -18.87 -5.09
#